data_AF-H2Z3S8-F1
#
_entry.id   AF-H2Z3S8-F1
#
_cell.length_a   1.000
_cell.length_b   1.000
_cell.length_c   1.000
_cell.angle_alpha   90.00
_cell.angle_beta   90.00
_cell.angle_gamma   90.00
#
_symmetry.space_group_name_H-M   'P 1'
#
loop_
_entity.id
_entity.type
_entity.pdbx_description
1 polymer ?
#
loop_
_entity_poly.entity_id
_entity_poly.type
_entity_poly.pdbx_seq_one_letter_code
_entity_poly.pdbx_strand_id
1 'polypeptide(L)'
;MPWKHYRDPDQYFVFLSRESPSYVMQYEHRTLSKFDGGFINWTMTYRSDSNIFYPYFHPPNARYVFNRGKDWVDSNLAKKSKTALWMVSNCDLLRGSRLRMNYVTKLVEAGLPVDRYGKCFNNKEASDSLTSDDLNSYKFYLAFENAEHCKDYVTEKFWVNAIEYGKVPVVWGPSKSDLEYLAPPGSFIHADDFESPAKLAAYLLYLDKNDTAYREYYKWVEEPGPEMQRIKDLYARTEEELLCDKILSNDSPNIIEKVTDFFYNSEREECLAKD
;
A
#
# COMPACT_ATOMS: atom_id res chain seq x y z
N MET A 1 -18.82 -14.47 20.59
CA MET A 1 -17.52 -15.00 21.06
C MET A 1 -16.70 -13.85 21.61
N PRO A 2 -16.19 -13.95 22.86
CA PRO A 2 -15.41 -15.09 23.34
C PRO A 2 -16.07 -15.80 24.54
N TRP A 3 -16.28 -17.11 24.38
CA TRP A 3 -16.50 -17.99 25.52
C TRP A 3 -15.19 -18.73 25.75
N LYS A 4 -14.31 -18.20 26.61
CA LYS A 4 -12.98 -18.80 26.88
C LYS A 4 -13.06 -20.28 27.30
N HIS A 5 -14.24 -20.74 27.75
CA HIS A 5 -14.52 -22.11 28.18
C HIS A 5 -14.96 -23.08 27.06
N TYR A 6 -15.14 -22.61 25.81
CA TYR A 6 -15.64 -23.44 24.70
C TYR A 6 -14.69 -23.49 23.50
N ARG A 7 -13.41 -23.25 23.75
CA ARG A 7 -12.40 -23.38 22.72
C ARG A 7 -11.93 -24.82 22.64
N ASP A 8 -12.13 -25.45 21.49
CA ASP A 8 -11.51 -26.73 21.18
C ASP A 8 -9.99 -26.53 21.04
N PRO A 9 -9.15 -27.30 21.75
CA PRO A 9 -7.70 -27.25 21.61
C PRO A 9 -7.21 -27.47 20.18
N ASP A 10 -7.96 -28.21 19.36
CA ASP A 10 -7.60 -28.52 17.97
C ASP A 10 -8.09 -27.44 16.98
N GLN A 11 -8.80 -26.42 17.46
CA GLN A 11 -9.28 -25.31 16.64
C GLN A 11 -8.33 -24.09 16.70
N TYR A 12 -7.88 -23.68 15.52
CA TYR A 12 -7.12 -22.45 15.31
C TYR A 12 -8.03 -21.25 15.04
N PHE A 13 -7.77 -20.14 15.71
CA PHE A 13 -8.39 -18.85 15.51
C PHE A 13 -7.34 -17.87 14.98
N VAL A 14 -7.55 -17.39 13.76
CA VAL A 14 -6.65 -16.44 13.09
C VAL A 14 -7.32 -15.07 13.06
N PHE A 15 -6.64 -14.04 13.56
CA PHE A 15 -7.07 -12.66 13.39
C PHE A 15 -6.70 -12.20 11.99
N LEU A 16 -7.74 -11.93 11.18
CA LEU A 16 -7.61 -11.49 9.80
C LEU A 16 -8.07 -10.04 9.68
N SER A 17 -7.20 -9.17 9.15
CA SER A 17 -7.60 -7.83 8.70
C SER A 17 -6.75 -7.40 7.51
N ARG A 18 -7.41 -6.79 6.52
CA ARG A 18 -6.73 -6.03 5.46
C ARG A 18 -6.87 -4.52 5.62
N GLU A 19 -7.82 -4.08 6.45
CA GLU A 19 -8.02 -2.66 6.71
C GLU A 19 -7.03 -2.12 7.73
N SER A 20 -6.75 -0.82 7.64
CA SER A 20 -5.85 -0.15 8.57
C SER A 20 -6.41 -0.12 10.01
N PRO A 21 -5.54 -0.11 11.04
CA PRO A 21 -5.93 0.04 12.43
C PRO A 21 -6.87 1.24 12.66
N SER A 22 -6.59 2.36 11.99
CA SER A 22 -7.41 3.57 12.06
C SER A 22 -8.83 3.35 11.53
N TYR A 23 -8.98 2.66 10.40
CA TYR A 23 -10.29 2.31 9.85
C TYR A 23 -11.06 1.39 10.80
N VAL A 24 -10.45 0.29 11.24
CA VAL A 24 -11.11 -0.71 12.10
C VAL A 24 -11.49 -0.11 13.47
N MET A 25 -10.63 0.73 14.04
CA MET A 25 -10.88 1.36 15.34
C MET A 25 -11.88 2.51 15.24
N GLN A 26 -11.68 3.44 14.29
CA GLN A 26 -12.39 4.72 14.29
C GLN A 26 -13.66 4.69 13.47
N TYR A 27 -13.66 3.99 12.33
CA TYR A 27 -14.85 3.91 11.46
C TYR A 27 -15.73 2.72 11.83
N GLU A 28 -15.15 1.53 12.02
CA GLU A 28 -15.95 0.35 12.39
C GLU A 28 -16.23 0.25 13.91
N HIS A 29 -15.64 1.12 14.72
CA HIS A 29 -15.78 1.15 16.18
C HIS A 29 -15.47 -0.19 16.86
N ARG A 30 -14.51 -0.96 16.33
CA ARG A 30 -14.17 -2.28 16.88
C ARG A 30 -13.08 -2.22 17.94
N THR A 31 -13.38 -2.76 19.11
CA THR A 31 -12.38 -3.10 20.12
C THR A 31 -11.96 -4.56 20.00
N LEU A 32 -10.67 -4.82 20.24
CA LEU A 32 -10.11 -6.17 20.18
C LEU A 32 -9.87 -6.79 21.56
N SER A 33 -10.04 -6.03 22.63
CA SER A 33 -9.73 -6.44 24.02
C SER A 33 -10.46 -7.70 24.48
N LYS A 34 -11.64 -7.99 23.92
CA LYS A 34 -12.35 -9.25 24.21
C LYS A 34 -11.59 -10.49 23.74
N PHE A 35 -10.71 -10.35 22.74
CA PHE A 35 -9.88 -11.42 22.21
C PHE A 35 -8.49 -11.47 22.85
N ASP A 36 -8.19 -10.59 23.80
CA ASP A 36 -6.97 -10.66 24.59
C ASP A 36 -7.05 -11.76 25.67
N GLY A 37 -5.90 -12.12 26.21
CA GLY A 37 -5.70 -13.28 27.08
C GLY A 37 -5.70 -14.58 26.30
N GLY A 38 -5.00 -14.61 25.17
CA GLY A 38 -4.66 -15.83 24.43
C GLY A 38 -5.77 -16.45 23.58
N PHE A 39 -6.77 -15.68 23.12
CA PHE A 39 -7.84 -16.23 22.29
C PHE A 39 -7.41 -16.44 20.82
N ILE A 40 -6.49 -15.64 20.30
CA ILE A 40 -6.02 -15.72 18.91
C ILE A 40 -4.71 -16.50 18.85
N ASN A 41 -4.57 -17.42 17.89
CA ASN A 41 -3.28 -18.05 17.60
C ASN A 41 -2.44 -17.13 16.73
N TRP A 42 -2.94 -16.80 15.55
CA TRP A 42 -2.12 -16.18 14.52
C TRP A 42 -2.73 -14.89 14.01
N THR A 43 -1.88 -13.99 13.56
CA THR A 43 -2.28 -12.83 12.78
C THR A 43 -2.06 -13.08 11.29
N MET A 44 -3.03 -12.66 10.49
CA MET A 44 -2.97 -12.67 9.04
C MET A 44 -3.39 -11.30 8.52
N THR A 45 -2.41 -10.43 8.27
CA THR A 45 -2.64 -9.05 7.84
C THR A 45 -1.59 -8.60 6.83
N TYR A 46 -1.76 -7.40 6.28
CA TYR A 46 -0.79 -6.79 5.37
C TYR A 46 0.54 -6.43 6.05
N ARG A 47 0.65 -6.45 7.38
CA ARG A 47 1.90 -6.15 8.09
C ARG A 47 2.90 -7.29 7.94
N SER A 48 4.15 -6.94 7.65
CA SER A 48 5.25 -7.89 7.46
C SER A 48 5.64 -8.65 8.72
N ASP A 49 5.24 -8.15 9.90
CA ASP A 49 5.41 -8.82 11.20
C ASP A 49 4.21 -9.69 11.61
N SER A 50 3.23 -9.90 10.72
CA SER A 50 2.16 -10.88 10.93
C SER A 50 2.71 -12.31 10.90
N ASN A 51 2.04 -13.23 11.58
CA ASN A 51 2.41 -14.65 11.45
C ASN A 51 2.20 -15.19 10.03
N ILE A 52 1.22 -14.64 9.32
CA ILE A 52 0.95 -14.90 7.91
C ILE A 52 0.89 -13.54 7.22
N PHE A 53 1.86 -13.25 6.37
CA PHE A 53 1.90 -12.01 5.60
C PHE A 53 0.86 -12.07 4.49
N TYR A 54 -0.11 -11.14 4.53
CA TYR A 54 -1.21 -11.05 3.58
C TYR A 54 -1.26 -9.65 2.94
N PRO A 55 -0.29 -9.32 2.05
CA PRO A 55 -0.19 -7.99 1.46
C PRO A 55 -1.26 -7.75 0.39
N TYR A 56 -1.39 -6.48 -0.01
CA TYR A 56 -2.23 -6.11 -1.17
C TYR A 56 -1.60 -6.50 -2.52
N PHE A 57 -0.31 -6.85 -2.54
CA PHE A 57 0.38 -7.28 -3.74
C PHE A 57 0.37 -8.80 -3.87
N HIS A 58 -0.47 -9.29 -4.77
CA HIS A 58 -0.68 -10.72 -4.92
C HIS A 58 0.53 -11.41 -5.61
N PRO A 59 1.01 -12.57 -5.12
CA PRO A 59 2.24 -13.20 -5.61
C PRO A 59 2.30 -13.49 -7.12
N PRO A 60 1.23 -14.00 -7.78
CA PRO A 60 1.16 -14.06 -9.25
C PRO A 60 1.48 -12.73 -9.95
N ASN A 61 0.96 -11.61 -9.44
CA ASN A 61 1.22 -10.28 -9.99
C ASN A 61 2.68 -9.87 -9.74
N ALA A 62 3.20 -10.16 -8.54
CA ALA A 62 4.60 -9.93 -8.20
C ALA A 62 5.57 -10.68 -9.13
N ARG A 63 5.30 -11.96 -9.40
CA ARG A 63 6.09 -12.77 -10.35
C ARG A 63 6.09 -12.16 -11.75
N TYR A 64 4.98 -11.58 -12.21
CA TYR A 64 4.93 -10.90 -13.50
C TYR A 64 5.72 -9.58 -13.48
N VAL A 65 5.47 -8.73 -12.48
CA VAL A 65 6.09 -7.40 -12.36
C VAL A 65 7.61 -7.51 -12.17
N PHE A 66 8.09 -8.41 -11.32
CA PHE A 66 9.52 -8.54 -10.99
C PHE A 66 10.35 -9.29 -12.05
N ASN A 67 9.70 -9.80 -13.10
CA ASN A 67 10.34 -10.40 -14.28
C ASN A 67 10.27 -9.48 -15.51
N ARG A 68 9.77 -8.24 -15.37
CA ARG A 68 9.90 -7.22 -16.41
C ARG A 68 11.37 -6.91 -16.66
N GLY A 69 11.67 -6.44 -17.86
CA GLY A 69 13.02 -6.04 -18.26
C GLY A 69 12.99 -4.82 -19.16
N LYS A 70 14.14 -4.51 -19.75
CA LYS A 70 14.37 -3.31 -20.56
C LYS A 70 13.34 -3.11 -21.69
N ASP A 71 12.99 -4.15 -22.45
CA ASP A 71 12.01 -4.05 -23.55
C ASP A 71 10.62 -3.63 -23.05
N TRP A 72 10.23 -4.12 -21.85
CA TRP A 72 9.00 -3.70 -21.20
C TRP A 72 9.07 -2.23 -20.77
N VAL A 73 10.22 -1.78 -20.23
CA VAL A 73 10.43 -0.37 -19.85
C VAL A 73 10.30 0.55 -21.06
N ASP A 74 11.00 0.23 -22.16
CA ASP A 74 10.92 1.02 -23.41
C ASP A 74 9.48 1.10 -23.93
N SER A 75 8.75 -0.03 -23.93
CA SER A 75 7.34 -0.08 -24.34
C SER A 75 6.41 0.67 -23.38
N ASN A 76 6.69 0.64 -22.08
CA ASN A 76 5.90 1.35 -21.06
C ASN A 76 6.09 2.86 -21.19
N LEU A 77 7.33 3.33 -21.35
CA LEU A 77 7.65 4.75 -21.48
C LEU A 77 7.03 5.37 -22.74
N ALA A 78 6.99 4.63 -23.85
CA ALA A 78 6.36 5.08 -25.10
C ALA A 78 4.84 5.37 -24.96
N LYS A 79 4.18 4.81 -23.94
CA LYS A 79 2.76 5.05 -23.68
C LYS A 79 2.49 6.32 -22.87
N LYS A 80 3.52 6.91 -22.24
CA LYS A 80 3.36 8.00 -21.27
C LYS A 80 3.11 9.33 -21.98
N SER A 81 1.94 9.90 -21.78
CA SER A 81 1.52 11.19 -22.37
C SER A 81 0.82 12.12 -21.39
N LYS A 82 0.42 11.63 -20.21
CA LYS A 82 -0.22 12.41 -19.15
C LYS A 82 0.64 12.45 -17.89
N THR A 83 0.53 13.53 -17.12
CA THR A 83 1.39 13.76 -15.95
C THR A 83 1.01 12.88 -14.76
N ALA A 84 -0.10 13.17 -14.07
CA ALA A 84 -0.47 12.45 -12.85
C ALA A 84 -1.95 12.06 -12.80
N LEU A 85 -2.21 10.88 -12.24
CA LEU A 85 -3.56 10.34 -11.99
C LEU A 85 -3.79 10.17 -10.49
N TRP A 86 -5.00 10.49 -10.03
CA TRP A 86 -5.46 10.17 -8.69
C TRP A 86 -6.91 9.68 -8.68
N MET A 87 -7.13 8.48 -8.14
CA MET A 87 -8.45 7.87 -8.08
C MET A 87 -8.87 7.63 -6.63
N VAL A 88 -10.01 8.21 -6.21
CA VAL A 88 -10.37 8.34 -4.79
C VAL A 88 -11.86 8.12 -4.56
N SER A 89 -12.17 7.28 -3.57
CA SER A 89 -13.55 7.01 -3.13
C SER A 89 -13.81 7.33 -1.65
N ASN A 90 -12.77 7.63 -0.88
CA ASN A 90 -12.85 7.98 0.55
C ASN A 90 -12.17 9.34 0.79
N CYS A 91 -12.93 10.42 0.89
CA CYS A 91 -12.39 11.78 1.04
C CYS A 91 -12.40 12.31 2.48
N ASP A 92 -13.29 11.82 3.34
CA ASP A 92 -13.55 12.45 4.64
C ASP A 92 -13.80 11.46 5.79
N LEU A 93 -13.68 10.17 5.51
CA LEU A 93 -14.01 9.11 6.49
C LEU A 93 -13.08 9.11 7.70
N LEU A 94 -11.79 9.36 7.47
CA LEU A 94 -10.72 9.30 8.46
C LEU A 94 -9.90 10.59 8.40
N ARG A 95 -9.16 10.87 9.47
CA ARG A 95 -8.14 11.94 9.49
C ARG A 95 -7.19 11.84 8.29
N GLY A 96 -6.65 10.65 8.02
CA GLY A 96 -5.79 10.41 6.86
C GLY A 96 -6.46 10.73 5.52
N SER A 97 -7.75 10.40 5.36
CA SER A 97 -8.54 10.79 4.18
C SER A 97 -8.63 12.30 3.98
N ARG A 98 -8.80 13.08 5.05
CA ARG A 98 -8.83 14.54 4.99
C ARG A 98 -7.46 15.12 4.64
N LEU A 99 -6.41 14.60 5.27
CA LEU A 99 -5.04 15.08 5.08
C LEU A 99 -4.56 14.88 3.64
N ARG A 100 -4.79 13.69 3.03
CA ARG A 100 -4.44 13.47 1.62
C ARG A 100 -5.23 14.37 0.66
N MET A 101 -6.51 14.66 0.94
CA MET A 101 -7.31 15.59 0.12
C MET A 101 -6.74 17.01 0.17
N ASN A 102 -6.32 17.46 1.35
CA ASN A 102 -5.65 18.75 1.51
C ASN A 102 -4.29 18.76 0.79
N TYR A 103 -3.48 17.71 0.96
CA TYR A 103 -2.16 17.61 0.34
C TYR A 103 -2.24 17.65 -1.19
N VAL A 104 -3.16 16.88 -1.80
CA VAL A 104 -3.33 16.88 -3.27
C VAL A 104 -3.94 18.20 -3.75
N THR A 105 -4.83 18.83 -2.99
CA THR A 105 -5.29 20.20 -3.31
C THR A 105 -4.11 21.15 -3.45
N LYS A 106 -3.17 21.13 -2.49
CA LYS A 106 -1.95 21.95 -2.54
C LYS A 106 -1.02 21.60 -3.70
N LEU A 107 -0.95 20.34 -4.12
CA LEU A 107 -0.20 19.94 -5.32
C LEU A 107 -0.79 20.57 -6.58
N VAL A 108 -2.12 20.54 -6.72
CA VAL A 108 -2.83 21.13 -7.86
C VAL A 108 -2.69 22.66 -7.84
N GLU A 109 -2.85 23.30 -6.68
CA GLU A 109 -2.64 24.75 -6.51
C GLU A 109 -1.20 25.19 -6.85
N ALA A 110 -0.22 24.33 -6.57
CA ALA A 110 1.18 24.55 -6.97
C ALA A 110 1.44 24.33 -8.47
N GLY A 111 0.42 23.97 -9.25
CA GLY A 111 0.47 23.88 -10.71
C GLY A 111 0.75 22.48 -11.27
N LEU A 112 0.67 21.41 -10.45
CA LEU A 112 0.76 20.04 -10.96
C LEU A 112 -0.55 19.63 -11.68
N PRO A 113 -0.51 19.24 -12.97
CA PRO A 113 -1.66 18.64 -13.63
C PRO A 113 -1.97 17.27 -13.03
N VAL A 114 -3.12 17.16 -12.36
CA VAL A 114 -3.60 15.90 -11.78
C VAL A 114 -5.02 15.62 -12.27
N ASP A 115 -5.18 14.57 -13.07
CA ASP A 115 -6.49 14.04 -13.43
C ASP A 115 -7.05 13.27 -12.22
N ARG A 116 -8.26 13.65 -11.80
CA ARG A 116 -8.88 13.22 -10.54
C ARG A 116 -10.18 12.49 -10.82
N TYR A 117 -10.31 11.25 -10.36
CA TYR A 117 -11.48 10.41 -10.60
C TYR A 117 -12.02 9.73 -9.34
N GLY A 118 -13.30 9.38 -9.35
CA GLY A 118 -13.95 8.57 -8.34
C GLY A 118 -15.04 9.32 -7.57
N LYS A 119 -15.56 8.68 -6.51
CA LYS A 119 -16.71 9.20 -5.74
C LYS A 119 -16.42 10.57 -5.13
N CYS A 120 -15.17 10.86 -4.78
CA CYS A 120 -14.78 12.12 -4.17
C CYS A 120 -14.87 13.33 -5.12
N PHE A 121 -14.98 13.09 -6.43
CA PHE A 121 -15.04 14.14 -7.46
C PHE A 121 -16.34 14.09 -8.30
N ASN A 122 -17.35 13.34 -7.84
CA ASN A 122 -18.64 13.18 -8.51
C ASN A 122 -18.54 12.75 -9.99
N ASN A 123 -17.50 12.00 -10.35
CA ASN A 123 -17.24 11.55 -11.72
C ASN A 123 -16.95 10.04 -11.79
N LYS A 124 -17.64 9.27 -10.93
CA LYS A 124 -17.46 7.81 -10.84
C LYS A 124 -17.72 7.11 -12.19
N GLU A 125 -18.76 7.48 -12.91
CA GLU A 125 -19.06 6.89 -14.23
C GLU A 125 -17.94 7.13 -15.26
N ALA A 126 -17.33 8.33 -15.22
CA ALA A 126 -16.16 8.63 -16.04
C ALA A 126 -14.95 7.79 -15.62
N SER A 127 -14.77 7.55 -14.32
CA SER A 127 -13.74 6.64 -13.79
C SER A 127 -13.94 5.21 -14.29
N ASP A 128 -15.19 4.72 -14.25
CA ASP A 128 -15.56 3.35 -14.65
C ASP A 128 -15.42 3.14 -16.17
N SER A 129 -15.35 4.23 -16.94
CA SER A 129 -15.18 4.24 -18.41
C SER A 129 -13.71 4.30 -18.86
N LEU A 130 -12.75 4.47 -17.95
CA LEU A 130 -11.33 4.54 -18.30
C LEU A 130 -10.83 3.17 -18.80
N THR A 131 -10.22 3.17 -19.98
CA THR A 131 -9.61 1.97 -20.55
C THR A 131 -8.23 1.72 -19.94
N SER A 132 -7.69 0.51 -20.15
CA SER A 132 -6.31 0.20 -19.79
C SER A 132 -5.31 1.14 -20.47
N ASP A 133 -5.58 1.61 -21.68
CA ASP A 133 -4.70 2.54 -22.39
C ASP A 133 -4.75 3.94 -21.76
N ASP A 134 -5.94 4.42 -21.38
CA ASP A 134 -6.09 5.67 -20.64
C ASP A 134 -5.31 5.61 -19.32
N LEU A 135 -5.48 4.53 -18.55
CA LEU A 135 -4.76 4.34 -17.31
C LEU A 135 -3.25 4.28 -17.58
N ASN A 136 -2.78 3.50 -18.56
CA ASN A 136 -1.35 3.35 -18.88
C ASN A 136 -0.67 4.64 -19.34
N SER A 137 -1.43 5.63 -19.81
CA SER A 137 -0.89 6.89 -20.33
C SER A 137 -0.27 7.83 -19.29
N TYR A 138 -0.53 7.64 -18.00
CA TYR A 138 0.01 8.52 -16.95
C TYR A 138 1.44 8.14 -16.53
N LYS A 139 2.30 9.14 -16.34
CA LYS A 139 3.64 9.00 -15.74
C LYS A 139 3.56 8.67 -14.25
N PHE A 140 2.76 9.42 -13.52
CA PHE A 140 2.64 9.32 -12.07
C PHE A 140 1.26 8.82 -11.64
N TYR A 141 1.23 8.08 -10.54
CA TYR A 141 0.01 7.84 -9.78
C TYR A 141 0.20 8.32 -8.35
N LEU A 142 -0.75 9.11 -7.85
CA LEU A 142 -0.75 9.54 -6.46
C LEU A 142 -1.25 8.38 -5.58
N ALA A 143 -0.32 7.54 -5.12
CA ALA A 143 -0.57 6.38 -4.26
C ALA A 143 -0.77 6.82 -2.80
N PHE A 144 -1.74 7.72 -2.58
CA PHE A 144 -1.96 8.34 -1.27
C PHE A 144 -2.95 7.51 -0.47
N GLU A 145 -2.49 6.90 0.62
CA GLU A 145 -3.33 6.07 1.47
C GLU A 145 -4.33 6.89 2.30
N ASN A 146 -5.43 6.26 2.71
CA ASN A 146 -6.45 6.88 3.55
C ASN A 146 -6.10 6.89 5.05
N ALA A 147 -4.92 6.38 5.42
CA ALA A 147 -4.40 6.34 6.77
C ALA A 147 -2.97 6.90 6.79
N GLU A 148 -2.67 7.70 7.81
CA GLU A 148 -1.35 8.31 8.00
C GLU A 148 -0.50 7.41 8.90
N HIS A 149 0.69 7.04 8.44
CA HIS A 149 1.74 6.35 9.19
C HIS A 149 1.36 5.01 9.84
N CYS A 150 0.25 4.38 9.43
CA CYS A 150 -0.03 2.99 9.82
C CYS A 150 1.04 2.06 9.26
N LYS A 151 1.62 1.25 10.14
CA LYS A 151 2.79 0.41 9.85
C LYS A 151 2.52 -0.51 8.67
N ASP A 152 3.40 -0.51 7.68
CA ASP A 152 3.35 -1.38 6.50
C ASP A 152 2.09 -1.24 5.62
N TYR A 153 1.24 -0.23 5.84
CA TYR A 153 -0.03 -0.09 5.11
C TYR A 153 0.19 0.44 3.70
N VAL A 154 0.54 -0.48 2.79
CA VAL A 154 0.78 -0.22 1.36
C VAL A 154 -0.19 -1.06 0.53
N THR A 155 -1.12 -0.41 -0.16
CA THR A 155 -2.30 -1.08 -0.72
C THR A 155 -2.25 -1.26 -2.25
N GLU A 156 -3.41 -1.55 -2.87
CA GLU A 156 -3.59 -1.56 -4.33
C GLU A 156 -3.22 -0.23 -4.99
N LYS A 157 -3.27 0.89 -4.25
CA LYS A 157 -2.89 2.21 -4.77
C LYS A 157 -1.43 2.25 -5.21
N PHE A 158 -0.55 1.68 -4.41
CA PHE A 158 0.86 1.57 -4.73
C PHE A 158 1.10 0.43 -5.73
N TRP A 159 0.64 -0.78 -5.39
CA TRP A 159 1.04 -1.98 -6.12
C TRP A 159 0.32 -2.16 -7.45
N VAL A 160 -1.00 -2.03 -7.46
CA VAL A 160 -1.81 -2.26 -8.66
C VAL A 160 -1.83 -0.97 -9.49
N ASN A 161 -2.45 0.09 -8.96
CA ASN A 161 -2.74 1.31 -9.71
C ASN A 161 -1.49 2.06 -10.19
N ALA A 162 -0.36 1.92 -9.48
CA ALA A 162 0.92 2.50 -9.90
C ALA A 162 1.85 1.45 -10.55
N ILE A 163 2.44 0.55 -9.75
CA ILE A 163 3.53 -0.33 -10.20
C ILE A 163 3.06 -1.30 -11.30
N GLU A 164 1.93 -1.97 -11.13
CA GLU A 164 1.42 -2.93 -12.12
C GLU A 164 1.03 -2.22 -13.43
N TYR A 165 0.38 -1.06 -13.35
CA TYR A 165 0.09 -0.21 -14.52
C TYR A 165 1.29 0.64 -14.99
N GLY A 166 2.51 0.32 -14.55
CA GLY A 166 3.77 0.86 -15.03
C GLY A 166 3.97 2.35 -14.83
N LYS A 167 3.49 2.90 -13.71
CA LYS A 167 3.64 4.31 -13.32
C LYS A 167 4.62 4.41 -12.18
N VAL A 168 5.20 5.59 -12.00
CA VAL A 168 5.97 5.89 -10.80
C VAL A 168 4.99 6.30 -9.69
N PRO A 169 4.88 5.53 -8.58
CA PRO A 169 4.08 5.93 -7.43
C PRO A 169 4.67 7.17 -6.75
N VAL A 170 3.81 8.16 -6.52
CA VAL A 170 4.05 9.27 -5.61
C VAL A 170 3.28 8.97 -4.33
N VAL A 171 3.97 8.83 -3.21
CA VAL A 171 3.42 8.19 -2.02
C VAL A 171 3.24 9.17 -0.87
N TRP A 172 2.11 9.05 -0.18
CA TRP A 172 1.79 9.70 1.08
C TRP A 172 0.95 8.73 1.91
N GLY A 173 1.15 8.67 3.22
CA GLY A 173 0.43 7.74 4.09
C GLY A 173 1.37 6.79 4.80
N PRO A 174 1.86 5.70 4.19
CA PRO A 174 2.88 4.85 4.81
C PRO A 174 4.18 5.64 5.05
N SER A 175 4.96 5.23 6.05
CA SER A 175 6.27 5.86 6.27
C SER A 175 7.27 5.47 5.19
N LYS A 176 8.27 6.32 4.96
CA LYS A 176 9.35 6.02 4.01
C LYS A 176 10.09 4.72 4.37
N SER A 177 10.34 4.47 5.66
CA SER A 177 11.01 3.25 6.11
C SER A 177 10.21 1.98 5.80
N ASP A 178 8.88 2.04 5.88
CA ASP A 178 8.02 0.90 5.54
C ASP A 178 8.12 0.62 4.02
N LEU A 179 8.13 1.66 3.20
CA LEU A 179 8.28 1.52 1.75
C LEU A 179 9.68 1.05 1.34
N GLU A 180 10.75 1.53 1.97
CA GLU A 180 12.11 1.02 1.74
C GLU A 180 12.20 -0.48 2.09
N TYR A 181 11.43 -0.93 3.07
CA TYR A 181 11.33 -2.35 3.41
C TYR A 181 10.44 -3.15 2.44
N LEU A 182 9.36 -2.58 1.92
CA LEU A 182 8.34 -3.32 1.15
C LEU A 182 8.49 -3.19 -0.38
N ALA A 183 9.09 -2.12 -0.88
CA ALA A 183 9.12 -1.79 -2.30
C ALA A 183 10.50 -2.05 -2.94
N PRO A 184 10.55 -2.25 -4.28
CA PRO A 184 11.80 -2.21 -5.01
C PRO A 184 12.57 -0.88 -4.75
N PRO A 185 13.89 -0.92 -4.51
CA PRO A 185 14.68 0.29 -4.26
C PRO A 185 14.58 1.29 -5.42
N GLY A 186 14.40 2.57 -5.10
CA GLY A 186 14.30 3.65 -6.09
C GLY A 186 13.05 3.62 -6.97
N SER A 187 12.03 2.82 -6.63
CA SER A 187 10.81 2.68 -7.43
C SER A 187 9.71 3.72 -7.17
N PHE A 188 9.89 4.61 -6.18
CA PHE A 188 8.85 5.52 -5.73
C PHE A 188 9.39 6.91 -5.36
N ILE A 189 8.48 7.88 -5.30
CA ILE A 189 8.73 9.24 -4.84
C ILE A 189 7.96 9.44 -3.54
N HIS A 190 8.64 9.70 -2.43
CA HIS A 190 7.99 9.93 -1.14
C HIS A 190 7.62 11.40 -0.96
N ALA A 191 6.42 11.70 -0.46
CA ALA A 191 6.01 13.07 -0.19
C ALA A 191 6.90 13.75 0.87
N ASP A 192 7.31 13.01 1.91
CA ASP A 192 8.13 13.53 3.02
C ASP A 192 9.58 13.86 2.63
N ASP A 193 10.02 13.49 1.42
CA ASP A 193 11.33 13.90 0.90
C ASP A 193 11.35 15.37 0.47
N PHE A 194 10.20 16.07 0.51
CA PHE A 194 10.04 17.43 0.06
C PHE A 194 9.54 18.33 1.18
N GLU A 195 10.15 19.50 1.31
CA GLU A 195 9.78 20.51 2.32
C GLU A 195 8.33 21.02 2.20
N SER A 196 7.71 20.85 1.02
CA SER A 196 6.33 21.25 0.78
C SER A 196 5.73 20.55 -0.45
N PRO A 197 4.38 20.51 -0.57
CA PRO A 197 3.71 20.08 -1.79
C PRO A 197 4.19 20.83 -3.03
N ALA A 198 4.50 22.13 -2.93
CA ALA A 198 4.99 22.90 -4.07
C ALA A 198 6.36 22.43 -4.57
N LYS A 199 7.25 22.00 -3.66
CA LYS A 199 8.55 21.41 -4.02
C LYS A 199 8.38 20.05 -4.68
N LEU A 200 7.47 19.22 -4.18
CA LEU A 200 7.11 17.95 -4.82
C LEU A 200 6.52 18.20 -6.23
N ALA A 201 5.57 19.11 -6.38
CA ALA A 201 4.98 19.47 -7.67
C ALA A 201 6.05 19.93 -8.68
N ALA A 202 6.98 20.80 -8.25
CA ALA A 202 8.09 21.25 -9.09
C ALA A 202 8.99 20.09 -9.53
N TYR A 203 9.26 19.13 -8.63
CA TYR A 203 10.05 17.94 -8.95
C TYR A 203 9.35 17.02 -9.94
N LEU A 204 8.06 16.76 -9.77
CA LEU A 204 7.27 15.96 -10.70
C LEU A 204 7.18 16.60 -12.09
N LEU A 205 7.05 17.93 -12.16
CA LEU A 205 7.08 18.69 -13.42
C LEU A 205 8.46 18.67 -14.10
N TYR A 206 9.54 18.63 -13.32
CA TYR A 206 10.89 18.41 -13.86
C TYR A 206 11.01 17.03 -14.51
N LEU A 207 10.55 15.98 -13.82
CA LEU A 207 10.56 14.60 -14.35
C LEU A 207 9.62 14.45 -15.57
N ASP A 208 8.47 15.12 -15.56
CA ASP A 208 7.53 15.13 -16.69
C ASP A 208 8.18 15.63 -17.99
N LYS A 209 9.13 16.59 -17.88
CA LYS A 209 9.86 17.19 -19.00
C LYS A 209 11.24 16.57 -19.26
N ASN A 210 11.67 15.60 -18.45
CA ASN A 210 12.98 15.00 -18.54
C ASN A 210 12.89 13.48 -18.52
N ASP A 211 12.79 12.88 -19.71
CA ASP A 211 12.62 11.43 -19.85
C ASP A 211 13.81 10.63 -19.32
N THR A 212 15.04 11.18 -19.38
CA THR A 212 16.22 10.54 -18.78
C THR A 212 16.06 10.45 -17.27
N ALA A 213 15.73 11.56 -16.59
CA ALA A 213 15.55 11.57 -15.14
C ALA A 213 14.33 10.75 -14.71
N TYR A 214 13.25 10.76 -15.49
CA TYR A 214 12.07 9.93 -15.22
C TYR A 214 12.37 8.43 -15.37
N ARG A 215 13.20 8.04 -16.36
CA ARG A 215 13.60 6.65 -16.58
C ARG A 215 14.39 6.06 -15.40
N GLU A 216 15.07 6.88 -14.61
CA GLU A 216 15.82 6.42 -13.42
C GLU A 216 14.94 5.63 -12.43
N TYR A 217 13.65 5.94 -12.34
CA TYR A 217 12.68 5.21 -11.50
C TYR A 217 12.34 3.80 -12.00
N TYR A 218 12.89 3.39 -13.14
CA TYR A 218 12.77 2.05 -13.71
C TYR A 218 14.07 1.24 -13.61
N LYS A 219 15.14 1.78 -12.98
CA LYS A 219 16.40 1.05 -12.81
C LYS A 219 16.25 -0.27 -12.05
N TRP A 220 15.34 -0.34 -11.08
CA TRP A 220 15.03 -1.59 -10.39
C TRP A 220 14.47 -2.69 -11.32
N VAL A 221 13.97 -2.32 -12.51
CA VAL A 221 13.54 -3.23 -13.58
C VAL A 221 14.67 -3.54 -14.55
N GLU A 222 15.42 -2.52 -14.99
CA GLU A 222 16.46 -2.68 -16.03
C GLU A 222 17.74 -3.32 -15.48
N GLU A 223 18.09 -2.99 -14.24
CA GLU A 223 19.34 -3.32 -13.56
C GLU A 223 19.05 -3.72 -12.09
N PRO A 224 18.30 -4.82 -11.85
CA PRO A 224 17.91 -5.21 -10.50
C PRO A 224 19.14 -5.57 -9.65
N GLY A 225 19.38 -4.78 -8.60
CA GLY A 225 20.43 -5.03 -7.62
C GLY A 225 20.13 -6.22 -6.68
N PRO A 226 21.08 -6.63 -5.82
CA PRO A 226 20.92 -7.79 -4.92
C PRO A 226 19.73 -7.64 -3.94
N GLU A 227 19.37 -6.41 -3.58
CA GLU A 227 18.21 -6.12 -2.72
C GLU A 227 16.88 -6.59 -3.31
N MET A 228 16.78 -6.71 -4.64
CA MET A 228 15.58 -7.24 -5.29
C MET A 228 15.31 -8.70 -4.94
N GLN A 229 16.33 -9.49 -4.57
CA GLN A 229 16.09 -10.87 -4.16
C GLN A 229 15.22 -10.93 -2.89
N ARG A 230 15.52 -10.09 -1.89
CA ARG A 230 14.71 -9.96 -0.68
C ARG A 230 13.26 -9.61 -0.99
N ILE A 231 13.04 -8.66 -1.90
CA ILE A 231 11.69 -8.24 -2.32
C ILE A 231 10.97 -9.39 -3.04
N LYS A 232 11.66 -10.11 -3.94
CA LYS A 232 11.09 -11.29 -4.62
C LYS A 232 10.69 -12.37 -3.63
N ASP A 233 11.52 -12.64 -2.62
CA ASP A 233 11.25 -13.64 -1.59
C ASP A 233 10.06 -13.22 -0.71
N LEU A 234 9.96 -11.94 -0.37
CA LEU A 234 8.86 -11.39 0.44
C LEU A 234 7.48 -11.59 -0.22
N TYR A 235 7.41 -11.50 -1.55
CA TYR A 235 6.18 -11.69 -2.33
C TYR A 235 6.14 -13.01 -3.11
N ALA A 236 6.93 -14.01 -2.71
CA ALA A 236 7.03 -15.28 -3.44
C ALA A 236 5.81 -16.19 -3.26
N ARG A 237 5.12 -16.07 -2.12
CA ARG A 237 4.14 -17.04 -1.62
C ARG A 237 2.81 -16.39 -1.26
N THR A 238 1.72 -17.12 -1.48
CA THR A 238 0.37 -16.65 -1.11
C THR A 238 0.08 -16.85 0.38
N GLU A 239 -0.90 -16.13 0.89
CA GLU A 239 -1.40 -16.29 2.24
C GLU A 239 -1.90 -17.72 2.50
N GLU A 240 -2.49 -18.40 1.51
CA GLU A 240 -2.93 -19.78 1.63
C GLU A 240 -1.76 -20.75 1.72
N GLU A 241 -0.70 -20.54 0.92
CA GLU A 241 0.51 -21.36 1.01
C GLU A 241 1.17 -21.21 2.38
N LEU A 242 1.28 -19.97 2.87
CA LEU A 242 1.84 -19.67 4.19
C LEU A 242 0.98 -20.23 5.34
N LEU A 243 -0.35 -20.12 5.23
CA LEU A 243 -1.29 -20.68 6.20
C LEU A 243 -1.24 -22.21 6.20
N CYS A 244 -1.19 -22.85 5.02
CA CYS A 244 -1.08 -24.31 4.90
C CYS A 244 0.19 -24.83 5.57
N ASP A 245 1.34 -24.23 5.28
CA ASP A 245 2.60 -24.61 5.93
C ASP A 245 2.52 -24.47 7.45
N LYS A 246 1.90 -23.38 7.91
CA LYS A 246 1.78 -23.13 9.35
C LYS A 246 0.90 -24.17 10.04
N ILE A 247 -0.22 -24.56 9.42
CA ILE A 247 -1.08 -25.65 9.92
C ILE A 247 -0.34 -26.99 9.90
N LEU A 248 0.38 -27.30 8.81
CA LEU A 248 1.04 -28.59 8.62
C LEU A 248 2.32 -28.76 9.45
N SER A 249 2.99 -27.66 9.80
CA SER A 249 4.18 -27.69 10.67
C SER A 249 3.90 -28.23 12.06
N ASN A 250 2.63 -28.23 12.50
CA ASN A 250 2.21 -28.56 13.85
C ASN A 250 3.00 -27.79 14.92
N ASP A 251 3.43 -26.57 14.58
CA ASP A 251 4.06 -25.64 15.52
C ASP A 251 3.17 -25.49 16.75
N SER A 252 3.78 -25.49 17.94
CA SER A 252 3.04 -25.09 19.15
C SER A 252 2.31 -23.80 18.86
N PRO A 253 1.00 -23.69 19.15
CA PRO A 253 0.25 -22.52 18.77
C PRO A 253 0.96 -21.32 19.36
N ASN A 254 1.58 -20.49 18.50
CA ASN A 254 1.92 -19.14 18.91
C ASN A 254 0.59 -18.58 19.42
N ILE A 255 0.50 -18.27 20.71
CA ILE A 255 -0.72 -17.73 21.30
C ILE A 255 -0.45 -16.24 21.45
N ILE A 256 -1.21 -15.45 20.71
CA ILE A 256 -1.12 -14.00 20.82
C ILE A 256 -1.83 -13.61 22.11
N GLU A 257 -1.03 -13.26 23.11
CA GLU A 257 -1.55 -12.88 24.42
C GLU A 257 -2.47 -11.67 24.32
N LYS A 258 -2.08 -10.67 23.52
CA LYS A 258 -2.86 -9.46 23.27
C LYS A 258 -2.85 -9.09 21.80
N VAL A 259 -3.95 -9.39 21.11
CA VAL A 259 -4.12 -9.00 19.71
C VAL A 259 -4.31 -7.49 19.60
N THR A 260 -4.81 -6.85 20.66
CA THR A 260 -4.84 -5.38 20.80
C THR A 260 -3.44 -4.78 20.72
N ASP A 261 -2.43 -5.40 21.33
CA ASP A 261 -1.07 -4.88 21.30
C ASP A 261 -0.47 -4.99 19.90
N PHE A 262 -0.69 -6.12 19.23
CA PHE A 262 -0.29 -6.30 17.83
C PHE A 262 -0.97 -5.27 16.93
N PHE A 263 -2.29 -5.17 16.91
CA PHE A 263 -3.00 -4.43 15.87
C PHE A 263 -3.19 -2.94 16.16
N TYR A 264 -3.20 -2.53 17.43
CA TYR A 264 -3.41 -1.13 17.83
C TYR A 264 -2.20 -0.54 18.54
N ASN A 265 -1.74 -1.13 19.65
CA ASN A 265 -0.78 -0.45 20.51
C ASN A 265 0.67 -0.45 19.98
N SER A 266 0.96 -1.21 18.93
CA SER A 266 2.25 -1.18 18.23
C SER A 266 2.30 -0.21 17.04
N GLU A 267 1.20 0.50 16.78
CA GLU A 267 1.14 1.51 15.72
C GLU A 267 1.78 2.83 16.15
N ARG A 268 2.15 3.63 15.16
CA ARG A 268 2.57 5.02 15.35
C ARG A 268 1.37 5.86 15.82
N GLU A 269 1.61 6.90 16.60
CA GLU A 269 0.53 7.73 17.18
C GLU A 269 -0.38 8.32 16.10
N GLU A 270 0.20 8.74 14.98
CA GLU A 270 -0.50 9.36 13.86
C GLU A 270 -1.49 8.42 13.18
N CYS A 271 -1.21 7.11 13.17
CA CYS A 271 -2.12 6.10 12.64
C CYS A 271 -3.44 6.12 13.40
N LEU A 272 -3.42 6.21 14.73
CA LEU A 272 -4.62 6.14 15.55
C LEU A 272 -5.20 7.50 15.94
N ALA A 273 -4.60 8.60 15.48
CA ALA A 273 -5.08 9.96 15.72
C ALA A 273 -6.46 10.22 15.09
N LYS A 274 -7.33 10.92 15.81
CA LYS A 274 -8.76 11.10 15.42
C LYS A 274 -9.03 12.38 14.62
N ASP A 275 -8.23 13.43 14.82
CA ASP A 275 -8.39 14.75 14.19
C ASP A 275 -7.07 15.32 13.64
#